data_AF-A0A8S4GL32-F1
#
_entry.id   AF-A0A8S4GL32-F1
#
_cell.length_a   1.000
_cell.length_b   1.000
_cell.length_c   1.000
_cell.angle_alpha   90.00
_cell.angle_beta   90.00
_cell.angle_gamma   90.00
#
_symmetry.space_group_name_H-M   'P 1'
#
loop_
_entity.id
_entity.type
_entity.pdbx_description
1 polymer ?
#
loop_
_entity_poly.entity_id
_entity_poly.type
_entity_poly.pdbx_seq_one_letter_code
_entity_poly.pdbx_strand_id
1 'polypeptide(L)'
;MKCPALAARAAPAAAPRAATSQQCRPRTAVRMFGATNYAASAETISRDGLVREVRRYLRKEEGWTDYWIDGVADRITKRLLDTSLDQVRAVVGWLKNDLGMNTQDVCNMCSISCAMFGMDVEADLKPVVAYMRARGASDATVRRVLTSNPKVLEYAVTEDGKKLWKRTNNSKFLAFAEVDVTEGKDGKQQAHVSYFRENTAFESAPVSPPRPKDA
;
A
#
# COMPACT_ATOMS: atom_id res chain seq x y z
N MET A 1 21.14 9.76 -63.55
CA MET A 1 22.26 8.81 -63.38
C MET A 1 23.51 9.57 -62.97
N LYS A 2 24.28 8.97 -62.04
CA LYS A 2 25.64 9.32 -61.56
C LYS A 2 25.76 10.39 -60.46
N CYS A 3 25.78 9.92 -59.21
CA CYS A 3 26.85 10.25 -58.25
C CYS A 3 28.17 9.60 -58.73
N PRO A 4 29.37 10.08 -58.34
CA PRO A 4 29.96 9.54 -57.09
C PRO A 4 30.95 10.44 -56.31
N ALA A 5 31.15 10.02 -55.05
CA ALA A 5 32.35 9.93 -54.18
C ALA A 5 33.25 11.16 -53.89
N LEU A 6 33.50 11.56 -52.62
CA LEU A 6 34.19 10.97 -51.43
C LEU A 6 35.71 11.27 -51.39
N ALA A 7 36.18 11.67 -50.18
CA ALA A 7 37.55 11.86 -49.66
C ALA A 7 37.92 13.34 -49.41
N ALA A 8 38.61 13.77 -48.34
CA ALA A 8 39.13 13.14 -47.13
C ALA A 8 39.49 14.23 -46.07
N ARG A 9 39.79 13.74 -44.86
CA ARG A 9 40.11 14.41 -43.58
C ARG A 9 41.15 15.54 -43.64
N ALA A 10 40.98 16.54 -42.77
CA ALA A 10 42.06 17.11 -41.95
C ALA A 10 41.49 17.89 -40.74
N ALA A 11 41.85 17.45 -39.52
CA ALA A 11 42.04 18.30 -38.33
C ALA A 11 43.57 18.56 -38.23
N PRO A 12 44.12 19.50 -37.43
CA PRO A 12 43.58 20.13 -36.20
C PRO A 12 43.90 21.64 -36.02
N ALA A 13 43.39 22.27 -34.95
CA ALA A 13 44.17 23.10 -34.00
C ALA A 13 43.29 24.03 -33.10
N ALA A 14 43.48 23.85 -31.78
CA ALA A 14 43.61 24.85 -30.71
C ALA A 14 42.55 25.97 -30.48
N ALA A 15 41.74 25.76 -29.43
CA ALA A 15 41.34 26.60 -28.28
C ALA A 15 41.42 28.16 -28.35
N PRO A 16 40.47 28.88 -27.68
CA PRO A 16 40.64 29.11 -26.25
C PRO A 16 39.38 28.97 -25.38
N ARG A 17 39.68 28.93 -24.08
CA ARG A 17 38.82 28.78 -22.90
C ARG A 17 37.66 29.79 -22.85
N ALA A 18 36.47 29.29 -22.50
CA ALA A 18 35.47 30.06 -21.78
C ALA A 18 35.01 29.24 -20.57
N ALA A 19 35.36 29.73 -19.39
CA ALA A 19 34.86 29.23 -18.13
C ALA A 19 33.34 29.47 -18.06
N THR A 20 32.56 28.41 -17.91
CA THR A 20 31.22 28.54 -17.36
C THR A 20 31.11 27.50 -16.26
N SER A 21 31.27 28.03 -15.05
CA SER A 21 30.85 27.42 -13.79
C SER A 21 29.40 26.96 -13.94
N GLN A 22 29.21 25.68 -14.24
CA GLN A 22 27.92 25.04 -14.05
C GLN A 22 27.98 24.30 -12.73
N GLN A 23 27.44 25.01 -11.75
CA GLN A 23 27.31 24.65 -10.35
C GLN A 23 27.01 23.16 -10.15
N CYS A 24 27.78 22.56 -9.25
CA CYS A 24 27.41 21.35 -8.55
C CYS A 24 25.95 21.48 -8.12
N ARG A 25 25.07 20.66 -8.73
CA ARG A 25 23.73 20.45 -8.20
C ARG A 25 23.89 19.99 -6.75
N PRO A 26 23.28 20.65 -5.77
CA PRO A 26 23.26 20.10 -4.43
C PRO A 26 22.59 18.73 -4.53
N ARG A 27 23.23 17.72 -3.92
CA ARG A 27 22.59 16.45 -3.56
C ARG A 27 21.24 16.80 -2.97
N THR A 28 20.16 16.52 -3.69
CA THR A 28 18.82 16.55 -3.11
C THR A 28 18.89 15.57 -1.95
N ALA A 29 18.90 16.13 -0.74
CA ALA A 29 18.84 15.35 0.47
C ALA A 29 17.63 14.42 0.31
N VAL A 30 17.90 13.12 0.32
CA VAL A 30 16.89 12.12 0.64
C VAL A 30 16.25 12.64 1.92
N ARG A 31 14.97 13.01 1.84
CA ARG A 31 14.15 13.34 3.00
C ARG A 31 14.17 12.12 3.91
N MET A 32 15.13 12.13 4.83
CA MET A 32 15.06 11.37 6.06
C MET A 32 13.70 11.68 6.66
N PHE A 33 12.91 10.62 6.86
CA PHE A 33 11.74 10.55 7.73
C PHE A 33 11.26 11.92 8.21
N GLY A 34 10.33 12.51 7.46
CA GLY A 34 9.37 13.41 8.07
C GLY A 34 8.61 12.59 9.09
N ALA A 35 9.00 12.71 10.35
CA ALA A 35 8.09 12.55 11.46
C ALA A 35 6.79 13.22 11.06
N THR A 36 5.72 12.44 10.97
CA THR A 36 4.38 13.01 10.91
C THR A 36 4.25 13.84 12.18
N ASN A 37 4.23 15.16 12.01
CA ASN A 37 3.99 16.11 13.08
C ASN A 37 2.54 15.95 13.54
N TYR A 38 2.28 14.94 14.36
CA TYR A 38 1.20 14.98 15.35
C TYR A 38 1.81 15.59 16.61
N ALA A 39 1.97 16.92 16.58
CA ALA A 39 2.24 17.69 17.78
C ALA A 39 0.92 17.83 18.55
N ALA A 40 0.56 16.81 19.33
CA ALA A 40 -0.44 16.90 20.38
C ALA A 40 -0.11 15.83 21.44
N SER A 41 0.60 16.25 22.48
CA SER A 41 0.59 15.68 23.83
C SER A 41 0.03 14.25 23.98
N ALA A 42 0.81 13.24 23.60
CA ALA A 42 0.56 11.88 24.04
C ALA A 42 1.52 11.60 25.19
N GLU A 43 0.99 11.56 26.41
CA GLU A 43 1.59 10.70 27.44
C GLU A 43 1.86 9.35 26.77
N THR A 44 3.07 8.80 26.90
CA THR A 44 3.42 7.52 26.29
C THR A 44 2.60 6.43 26.97
N ILE A 45 1.36 6.23 26.51
CA ILE A 45 0.47 5.20 27.03
C ILE A 45 1.20 3.88 26.81
N SER A 46 1.44 3.15 27.90
CA SER A 46 2.00 1.80 27.82
C SER A 46 1.16 0.98 26.83
N ARG A 47 1.77 0.10 26.06
CA ARG A 47 1.07 -0.75 25.08
C ARG A 47 -0.09 -1.52 25.74
N ASP A 48 0.06 -1.93 26.99
CA ASP A 48 -1.01 -2.58 27.76
C ASP A 48 -2.17 -1.62 28.11
N GLY A 49 -1.87 -0.33 28.24
CA GLY A 49 -2.86 0.74 28.33
C GLY A 49 -3.62 0.87 27.03
N LEU A 50 -2.92 1.02 25.90
CA LEU A 50 -3.53 1.12 24.56
C LEU A 50 -4.46 -0.07 24.28
N VAL A 51 -3.99 -1.30 24.53
CA VAL A 51 -4.80 -2.51 24.34
C VAL A 51 -6.08 -2.48 25.18
N ARG A 52 -6.00 -2.00 26.43
CA ARG A 52 -7.19 -1.84 27.29
C ARG A 52 -8.17 -0.82 26.72
N GLU A 53 -7.68 0.29 26.18
CA GLU A 53 -8.54 1.31 25.59
C GLU A 53 -9.21 0.84 24.30
N VAL A 54 -8.45 0.18 23.41
CA VAL A 54 -8.98 -0.41 22.17
C VAL A 54 -10.03 -1.47 22.49
N ARG A 55 -9.77 -2.35 23.47
CA ARG A 55 -10.75 -3.33 23.96
C ARG A 55 -12.03 -2.66 24.44
N ARG A 56 -11.90 -1.59 25.24
CA ARG A 56 -13.03 -0.83 25.78
C ARG A 56 -13.86 -0.19 24.67
N TYR A 57 -13.21 0.46 23.70
CA TYR A 57 -13.85 1.08 22.54
C TYR A 57 -14.62 0.05 21.71
N LEU A 58 -13.93 -0.98 21.22
CA LEU A 58 -14.53 -1.98 20.34
C LEU A 58 -15.68 -2.74 21.03
N ARG A 59 -15.59 -2.99 22.34
CA ARG A 59 -16.67 -3.67 23.08
C ARG A 59 -17.86 -2.75 23.35
N LYS A 60 -17.63 -1.54 23.88
CA LYS A 60 -18.71 -0.68 24.39
C LYS A 60 -19.35 0.18 23.30
N GLU A 61 -18.54 0.73 22.40
CA GLU A 61 -19.02 1.68 21.39
C GLU A 61 -19.40 0.93 20.10
N GLU A 62 -18.61 -0.07 19.71
CA GLU A 62 -18.85 -0.80 18.45
C GLU A 62 -19.61 -2.13 18.63
N GLY A 63 -19.74 -2.63 19.86
CA GLY A 63 -20.47 -3.87 20.16
C GLY A 63 -19.78 -5.14 19.67
N TRP A 64 -18.46 -5.13 19.50
CA TRP A 64 -17.71 -6.29 19.02
C TRP A 64 -17.65 -7.39 20.08
N THR A 65 -17.62 -8.63 19.61
CA THR A 65 -17.38 -9.80 20.49
C THR A 65 -15.91 -9.89 20.87
N ASP A 66 -15.64 -10.51 22.02
CA ASP A 66 -14.27 -10.65 22.53
C ASP A 66 -13.35 -11.42 21.57
N TYR A 67 -13.91 -12.36 20.80
CA TYR A 67 -13.18 -13.09 19.76
C TYR A 67 -12.49 -12.17 18.74
N TRP A 68 -13.20 -11.18 18.20
CA TRP A 68 -12.63 -10.24 17.22
C TRP A 68 -11.67 -9.26 17.88
N ILE A 69 -12.04 -8.79 19.07
CA ILE A 69 -11.24 -7.85 19.86
C ILE A 69 -9.89 -8.45 20.22
N ASP A 70 -9.86 -9.72 20.64
CA ASP A 70 -8.63 -10.42 21.01
C ASP A 70 -7.68 -10.55 19.82
N GLY A 71 -8.20 -10.71 18.59
CA GLY A 71 -7.38 -10.71 17.37
C GLY A 71 -6.65 -9.38 17.12
N VAL A 72 -7.32 -8.25 17.36
CA VAL A 72 -6.69 -6.91 17.26
C VAL A 72 -5.70 -6.71 18.41
N ALA A 73 -6.13 -6.98 19.63
CA ALA A 73 -5.32 -6.83 20.84
C ALA A 73 -4.03 -7.64 20.78
N ASP A 74 -4.09 -8.90 20.33
CA ASP A 74 -2.94 -9.79 20.21
C ASP A 74 -1.88 -9.23 19.25
N ARG A 75 -2.29 -8.66 18.11
CA ARG A 75 -1.36 -8.03 17.15
C ARG A 75 -0.71 -6.77 17.70
N ILE A 76 -1.45 -5.96 18.46
CA ILE A 76 -0.90 -4.79 19.15
C ILE A 76 0.14 -5.25 20.19
N THR A 77 -0.22 -6.22 21.04
CA THR A 77 0.66 -6.78 22.08
C THR A 77 1.95 -7.37 21.48
N LYS A 78 1.83 -8.14 20.39
CA LYS A 78 2.97 -8.76 19.67
C LYS A 78 3.77 -7.80 18.79
N ARG A 79 3.46 -6.50 18.78
CA ARG A 79 4.10 -5.47 17.95
C ARG A 79 4.01 -5.75 16.44
N LEU A 80 2.95 -6.45 16.03
CA LEU A 80 2.63 -6.72 14.63
C LEU A 80 1.69 -5.66 14.04
N LEU A 81 1.10 -4.82 14.90
CA LEU A 81 0.26 -3.69 14.54
C LEU A 81 0.73 -2.46 15.33
N ASP A 82 1.19 -1.45 14.61
CA ASP A 82 1.46 -0.12 15.16
C ASP A 82 0.24 0.76 14.90
N THR A 83 -0.42 1.19 15.97
CA THR A 83 -1.70 1.90 15.88
C THR A 83 -1.93 2.75 17.12
N SER A 84 -2.83 3.73 17.03
CA SER A 84 -3.38 4.49 18.15
C SER A 84 -4.90 4.28 18.28
N LEU A 85 -5.47 4.62 19.44
CA LEU A 85 -6.92 4.56 19.64
C LEU A 85 -7.67 5.42 18.62
N ASP A 86 -7.14 6.60 18.30
CA ASP A 86 -7.74 7.52 17.35
C ASP A 86 -7.71 6.98 15.92
N GLN A 87 -6.64 6.26 15.53
CA GLN A 87 -6.59 5.58 14.24
C GLN A 87 -7.63 4.47 14.14
N VAL A 88 -7.76 3.62 15.17
CA VAL A 88 -8.79 2.57 15.19
C VAL A 88 -10.19 3.19 15.04
N ARG A 89 -10.48 4.26 15.79
CA ARG A 89 -11.75 5.01 15.70
C ARG A 89 -11.99 5.61 14.32
N ALA A 90 -10.97 6.27 13.75
CA ALA A 90 -11.06 6.89 12.44
C ALA A 90 -11.36 5.85 11.36
N VAL A 91 -10.67 4.71 11.37
CA VAL A 91 -10.86 3.64 10.38
C VAL A 91 -12.22 2.97 10.52
N VAL A 92 -12.64 2.59 11.74
CA VAL A 92 -13.96 1.97 11.96
C VAL A 92 -15.08 2.95 11.61
N GLY A 93 -14.97 4.20 12.05
CA GLY A 93 -15.92 5.25 11.75
C GLY A 93 -16.05 5.49 10.24
N TRP A 94 -14.93 5.58 9.52
CA TRP A 94 -14.92 5.74 8.07
C TRP A 94 -15.57 4.56 7.33
N LEU A 95 -15.22 3.31 7.69
CA LEU A 95 -15.81 2.12 7.06
C LEU A 95 -17.34 2.07 7.27
N LYS A 96 -17.82 2.42 8.45
CA LYS A 96 -19.26 2.36 8.77
C LYS A 96 -20.03 3.56 8.22
N ASN A 97 -19.54 4.78 8.43
CA ASN A 97 -20.26 6.00 8.13
C ASN A 97 -20.13 6.39 6.65
N ASP A 98 -18.91 6.34 6.09
CA ASP A 98 -18.65 6.83 4.73
C ASP A 98 -18.91 5.74 3.69
N LEU A 99 -18.58 4.48 3.99
CA LEU A 99 -18.80 3.36 3.07
C LEU A 99 -20.12 2.61 3.33
N GLY A 100 -20.78 2.85 4.46
CA GLY A 100 -22.05 2.21 4.81
C GLY A 100 -21.90 0.72 5.14
N MET A 101 -20.77 0.30 5.69
CA MET A 101 -20.56 -1.09 6.10
C MET A 101 -21.20 -1.39 7.45
N ASN A 102 -21.68 -2.62 7.62
CA ASN A 102 -22.15 -3.07 8.92
C ASN A 102 -20.96 -3.52 9.80
N THR A 103 -21.20 -3.64 11.11
CA THR A 103 -20.17 -4.06 12.08
C THR A 103 -19.57 -5.42 11.73
N GLN A 104 -20.39 -6.37 11.28
CA GLN A 104 -19.93 -7.73 10.97
C GLN A 104 -18.97 -7.76 9.78
N ASP A 105 -19.19 -6.94 8.76
CA ASP A 105 -18.31 -6.80 7.61
C ASP A 105 -16.94 -6.28 8.05
N VAL A 106 -16.90 -5.27 8.93
CA VAL A 106 -15.65 -4.72 9.47
C VAL A 106 -14.92 -5.77 10.33
N CYS A 107 -15.65 -6.54 11.15
CA CYS A 107 -15.05 -7.66 11.91
C CYS A 107 -14.46 -8.73 10.97
N ASN A 108 -15.19 -9.12 9.92
CA ASN A 108 -14.73 -10.09 8.94
C ASN A 108 -13.49 -9.57 8.20
N MET A 109 -13.47 -8.29 7.81
CA MET A 109 -12.31 -7.66 7.19
C MET A 109 -11.09 -7.68 8.12
N CYS A 110 -11.30 -7.37 9.40
CA CYS A 110 -10.27 -7.40 10.43
C CYS A 110 -9.64 -8.80 10.56
N SER A 111 -10.43 -9.87 10.44
CA SER A 111 -9.91 -11.24 10.49
C SER A 111 -8.87 -11.53 9.39
N ILE A 112 -9.02 -10.89 8.23
CA ILE A 112 -8.14 -11.07 7.07
C ILE A 112 -6.96 -10.08 7.12
N SER A 113 -7.22 -8.83 7.50
CA SER A 113 -6.20 -7.79 7.65
C SER A 113 -6.52 -6.84 8.80
N CYS A 114 -5.77 -6.94 9.89
CA CYS A 114 -5.79 -5.91 10.94
C CYS A 114 -4.86 -4.72 10.62
N ALA A 115 -4.03 -4.82 9.58
CA ALA A 115 -3.04 -3.79 9.26
C ALA A 115 -3.69 -2.43 8.91
N MET A 116 -4.93 -2.45 8.43
CA MET A 116 -5.71 -1.23 8.17
C MET A 116 -5.92 -0.32 9.37
N PHE A 117 -5.88 -0.84 10.59
CA PHE A 117 -5.97 0.00 11.78
C PHE A 117 -4.70 0.81 12.06
N GLY A 118 -3.57 0.47 11.44
CA GLY A 118 -2.33 1.26 11.52
C GLY A 118 -2.16 2.27 10.38
N MET A 119 -3.12 2.31 9.44
CA MET A 119 -3.05 3.18 8.26
C MET A 119 -3.85 4.47 8.47
N ASP A 120 -3.48 5.52 7.75
CA ASP A 120 -4.20 6.79 7.78
C ASP A 120 -5.40 6.78 6.82
N VAL A 121 -6.55 7.25 7.29
CA VAL A 121 -7.79 7.23 6.50
C VAL A 121 -7.69 8.12 5.27
N GLU A 122 -7.12 9.32 5.40
CA GLU A 122 -7.07 10.30 4.31
C GLU A 122 -5.90 10.02 3.36
N ALA A 123 -4.74 9.67 3.90
CA ALA A 123 -3.50 9.51 3.13
C ALA A 123 -3.36 8.12 2.50
N ASP A 124 -3.89 7.06 3.13
CA ASP A 124 -3.69 5.69 2.66
C ASP A 124 -5.00 5.06 2.17
N LEU A 125 -6.08 5.08 2.96
CA LEU A 125 -7.29 4.29 2.67
C LEU A 125 -8.20 4.91 1.59
N LYS A 126 -8.51 6.20 1.72
CA LYS A 126 -9.39 6.92 0.77
C LYS A 126 -8.83 6.92 -0.67
N PRO A 127 -7.52 7.09 -0.92
CA PRO A 127 -6.96 6.97 -2.25
C PRO A 127 -7.23 5.61 -2.91
N VAL A 128 -7.18 4.50 -2.16
CA VAL A 128 -7.47 3.17 -2.69
C VAL A 128 -8.93 3.04 -3.11
N VAL A 129 -9.86 3.60 -2.33
CA VAL A 129 -11.29 3.64 -2.71
C VAL A 129 -11.52 4.55 -3.91
N ALA A 130 -10.86 5.70 -3.96
CA ALA A 130 -10.92 6.61 -5.12
C ALA A 130 -10.39 5.95 -6.38
N TYR A 131 -9.32 5.15 -6.29
CA TYR A 131 -8.79 4.34 -7.38
C TYR A 131 -9.83 3.35 -7.92
N MET A 132 -10.58 2.65 -7.05
CA MET A 132 -11.64 1.74 -7.50
C MET A 132 -12.79 2.48 -8.18
N ARG A 133 -13.22 3.63 -7.62
CA ARG A 133 -14.29 4.46 -8.19
C ARG A 133 -13.91 5.02 -9.56
N ALA A 134 -12.65 5.45 -9.74
CA ALA A 134 -12.14 5.93 -11.02
C ALA A 134 -12.18 4.86 -12.12
N ARG A 135 -12.24 3.58 -11.75
CA ARG A 135 -12.37 2.43 -12.66
C ARG A 135 -13.82 1.98 -12.85
N GLY A 136 -14.79 2.78 -12.41
CA GLY A 136 -16.22 2.53 -12.59
C GLY A 136 -16.87 1.69 -11.50
N ALA A 137 -16.17 1.40 -10.39
CA ALA A 137 -16.79 0.70 -9.26
C ALA A 137 -17.87 1.56 -8.59
N SER A 138 -19.11 1.07 -8.55
CA SER A 138 -20.15 1.62 -7.67
C SER A 138 -19.81 1.38 -6.19
N ASP A 139 -20.41 2.15 -5.27
CA ASP A 139 -20.17 1.99 -3.83
C ASP A 139 -20.52 0.59 -3.32
N ALA A 140 -21.54 -0.05 -3.90
CA ALA A 140 -21.87 -1.45 -3.60
C ALA A 140 -20.76 -2.41 -4.04
N THR A 141 -20.18 -2.19 -5.21
CA THR A 141 -19.03 -2.96 -5.72
C THR A 141 -17.79 -2.74 -4.86
N VAL A 142 -17.51 -1.49 -4.48
CA VAL A 142 -16.39 -1.16 -3.57
C VAL A 142 -16.54 -1.91 -2.25
N ARG A 143 -17.73 -1.83 -1.60
CA ARG A 143 -17.99 -2.57 -0.36
C ARG A 143 -17.69 -4.05 -0.52
N ARG A 144 -18.24 -4.68 -1.57
CA ARG A 144 -18.02 -6.11 -1.84
C ARG A 144 -16.54 -6.45 -2.01
N VAL A 145 -15.80 -5.63 -2.76
CA VAL A 145 -14.35 -5.81 -2.96
C VAL A 145 -13.62 -5.74 -1.62
N LEU A 146 -13.94 -4.76 -0.77
CA LEU A 146 -13.28 -4.58 0.51
C LEU A 146 -13.60 -5.70 1.51
N THR A 147 -14.84 -6.17 1.55
CA THR A 147 -15.22 -7.30 2.42
C THR A 147 -14.53 -8.59 1.99
N SER A 148 -14.41 -8.86 0.68
CA SER A 148 -13.76 -10.07 0.17
C SER A 148 -12.23 -9.99 0.13
N ASN A 149 -11.67 -8.79 -0.09
CA ASN A 149 -10.25 -8.56 -0.35
C ASN A 149 -9.71 -7.35 0.46
N PRO A 150 -9.84 -7.32 1.80
CA PRO A 150 -9.45 -6.16 2.61
C PRO A 150 -7.96 -5.84 2.54
N LYS A 151 -7.12 -6.82 2.17
CA LYS A 151 -5.68 -6.61 1.94
C LYS A 151 -5.37 -5.60 0.84
N VAL A 152 -6.32 -5.29 -0.05
CA VAL A 152 -6.16 -4.24 -1.06
C VAL A 152 -5.90 -2.87 -0.43
N LEU A 153 -6.41 -2.62 0.79
CA LEU A 153 -6.19 -1.39 1.53
C LEU A 153 -4.73 -1.22 1.97
N GLU A 154 -3.96 -2.31 2.09
CA GLU A 154 -2.53 -2.26 2.48
C GLU A 154 -1.62 -1.77 1.34
N TYR A 155 -2.18 -1.52 0.16
CA TYR A 155 -1.45 -1.06 -1.00
C TYR A 155 -1.64 0.45 -1.16
N ALA A 156 -0.62 1.13 -1.64
CA ALA A 156 -0.67 2.54 -1.97
C ALA A 156 -0.94 2.72 -3.47
N VAL A 157 -1.73 3.73 -3.82
CA VAL A 157 -1.93 4.11 -5.23
C VAL A 157 -0.61 4.70 -5.77
N THR A 158 -0.18 4.25 -6.94
CA THR A 158 0.98 4.86 -7.63
C THR A 158 0.71 6.29 -8.06
N GLU A 159 1.77 7.08 -8.23
CA GLU A 159 1.69 8.42 -8.84
C GLU A 159 0.96 8.40 -10.20
N ASP A 160 1.13 7.34 -10.98
CA ASP A 160 0.45 7.16 -12.27
C ASP A 160 -1.07 6.88 -12.15
N GLY A 161 -1.58 6.59 -10.95
CA GLY A 161 -2.98 6.23 -10.69
C GLY A 161 -3.44 4.89 -11.30
N LYS A 162 -2.54 4.13 -11.92
CA LYS A 162 -2.88 2.90 -12.67
C LYS A 162 -2.87 1.63 -11.84
N LYS A 163 -2.01 1.57 -10.81
CA LYS A 163 -1.74 0.35 -10.03
C LYS A 163 -1.75 0.64 -8.53
N LEU A 164 -1.96 -0.41 -7.75
CA LEU A 164 -1.80 -0.39 -6.30
C LEU A 164 -0.50 -1.14 -5.96
N TRP A 165 0.43 -0.52 -5.26
CA TRP A 165 1.70 -1.17 -4.91
C TRP A 165 1.83 -1.37 -3.41
N LYS A 166 2.34 -2.54 -3.01
CA LYS A 166 2.59 -2.81 -1.60
C LYS A 166 3.84 -2.05 -1.19
N ARG A 167 3.67 -1.16 -0.21
CA ARG A 167 4.78 -0.42 0.37
C ARG A 167 5.70 -1.39 1.12
N THR A 168 6.95 -1.47 0.69
CA THR A 168 7.98 -2.30 1.30
C THR A 168 9.11 -1.41 1.82
N ASN A 169 9.75 -1.88 2.89
CA ASN A 169 10.77 -1.11 3.62
C ASN A 169 12.07 -0.96 2.82
N ASN A 170 12.20 -1.69 1.70
CA ASN A 170 13.48 -1.94 1.03
C ASN A 170 13.57 -1.29 -0.36
N SER A 171 12.75 -0.27 -0.64
CA SER A 171 12.72 0.50 -1.91
C SER A 171 12.43 -0.30 -3.19
N LYS A 172 12.31 -1.63 -3.10
CA LYS A 172 11.95 -2.51 -4.20
C LYS A 172 10.49 -2.91 -4.04
N PHE A 173 9.66 -2.50 -4.98
CA PHE A 173 8.28 -2.91 -4.97
C PHE A 173 8.18 -4.41 -5.30
N LEU A 174 7.74 -5.22 -4.34
CA LEU A 174 7.71 -6.68 -4.49
C LEU A 174 6.35 -7.22 -4.93
N ALA A 175 5.30 -6.42 -4.78
CA ALA A 175 3.95 -6.83 -5.12
C ALA A 175 3.07 -5.64 -5.52
N PHE A 176 2.22 -5.85 -6.51
CA PHE A 176 1.17 -4.91 -6.89
C PHE A 176 -0.18 -5.61 -6.96
N ALA A 177 -1.24 -4.83 -6.89
CA ALA A 177 -2.61 -5.27 -7.09
C ALA A 177 -3.28 -4.40 -8.16
N GLU A 178 -4.15 -5.01 -8.94
CA GLU A 178 -4.98 -4.34 -9.92
C GLU A 178 -6.43 -4.72 -9.65
N VAL A 179 -7.33 -3.74 -9.73
CA VAL A 179 -8.77 -3.94 -9.53
C VAL A 179 -9.47 -3.65 -10.83
N ASP A 180 -9.99 -4.69 -11.48
CA ASP A 180 -10.70 -4.55 -12.76
C ASP A 180 -12.19 -4.70 -12.53
N VAL A 181 -12.95 -3.69 -12.96
CA VAL A 181 -14.41 -3.66 -12.86
C VAL A 181 -14.97 -3.96 -14.24
N THR A 182 -15.71 -5.06 -14.33
CA THR A 182 -16.36 -5.50 -15.57
C THR A 182 -17.85 -5.61 -15.33
N GLU A 183 -18.66 -5.35 -16.35
CA GLU A 183 -20.09 -5.62 -16.29
C GLU A 183 -20.31 -7.10 -16.60
N GLY A 184 -20.92 -7.82 -15.66
CA GLY A 184 -21.30 -9.21 -15.87
C GLY A 184 -22.46 -9.31 -16.87
N LYS A 185 -22.65 -10.51 -17.45
CA LYS A 185 -23.73 -10.79 -18.40
C LYS A 185 -25.14 -10.49 -17.85
N ASP A 186 -25.28 -10.48 -16.54
CA ASP A 186 -26.53 -10.18 -15.82
C ASP A 186 -26.75 -8.67 -15.57
N GLY A 187 -25.91 -7.80 -16.14
CA GLY A 187 -25.94 -6.35 -15.90
C GLY A 187 -25.41 -5.93 -14.52
N LYS A 188 -24.92 -6.88 -13.71
CA LYS A 188 -24.31 -6.62 -12.40
C LYS A 188 -22.81 -6.37 -12.56
N GLN A 189 -22.31 -5.30 -11.96
CA GLN A 189 -20.87 -5.06 -11.88
C GLN A 189 -20.18 -6.20 -11.12
N GLN A 190 -19.13 -6.74 -11.73
CA GLN A 190 -18.18 -7.67 -11.13
C GLN A 190 -16.85 -6.93 -10.98
N ALA A 191 -16.18 -7.14 -9.85
CA ALA A 191 -14.86 -6.57 -9.63
C ALA A 191 -13.90 -7.70 -9.30
N HIS A 192 -12.84 -7.80 -10.08
CA HIS A 192 -11.78 -8.77 -9.91
C HIS A 192 -10.55 -8.09 -9.32
N VAL A 193 -9.96 -8.68 -8.28
CA VAL A 193 -8.73 -8.20 -7.68
C VAL A 193 -7.61 -9.17 -8.04
N SER A 194 -6.67 -8.70 -8.84
CA SER A 194 -5.51 -9.48 -9.27
C SER A 194 -4.29 -9.07 -8.44
N TYR A 195 -3.65 -10.04 -7.78
CA TYR A 195 -2.44 -9.81 -7.00
C TYR A 195 -1.22 -10.35 -7.74
N PHE A 196 -0.22 -9.52 -7.92
CA PHE A 196 1.02 -9.84 -8.61
C PHE A 196 2.20 -9.73 -7.65
N ARG A 197 3.20 -10.58 -7.85
CA ARG A 197 4.49 -10.51 -7.15
C ARG A 197 5.60 -10.45 -8.18
N GLU A 198 6.49 -9.48 -8.01
CA GLU A 198 7.67 -9.36 -8.86
C GLU A 198 8.80 -10.25 -8.31
N ASN A 199 9.57 -10.86 -9.22
CA ASN A 199 10.69 -11.77 -8.89
C ASN A 199 10.28 -13.09 -8.22
N THR A 200 9.04 -13.55 -8.41
CA THR A 200 8.58 -14.89 -8.02
C THR A 200 8.25 -15.74 -9.25
N ALA A 201 8.91 -15.49 -10.38
CA ALA A 201 8.79 -16.38 -11.54
C ALA A 201 9.27 -17.77 -11.12
N PHE A 202 8.57 -18.82 -11.57
CA PHE A 202 8.97 -20.21 -11.36
C PHE A 202 10.44 -20.45 -11.75
N GLU A 203 10.92 -19.75 -12.77
CA GLU A 203 12.30 -19.79 -13.28
C GLU A 203 13.35 -19.24 -12.29
N SER A 204 12.95 -18.35 -11.39
CA SER A 204 13.83 -17.75 -10.37
C SER A 204 13.74 -18.43 -9.00
N ALA A 205 12.90 -19.45 -8.86
CA ALA A 205 12.84 -20.23 -7.62
C ALA A 205 14.13 -21.06 -7.47
N PRO A 206 14.74 -21.13 -6.28
CA PRO A 206 15.85 -22.04 -6.04
C PRO A 206 15.35 -23.47 -6.28
N VAL A 207 15.82 -24.11 -7.34
CA VAL A 207 15.58 -25.53 -7.61
C VAL A 207 16.10 -26.30 -6.41
N SER A 208 15.28 -27.20 -5.86
CA SER A 208 15.64 -28.08 -4.73
C SER A 208 17.09 -28.58 -4.89
N PRO A 209 17.88 -28.64 -3.79
CA PRO A 209 19.29 -29.01 -3.89
C PRO A 209 19.42 -30.35 -4.65
N PRO A 210 20.39 -30.46 -5.58
CA PRO A 210 20.60 -31.70 -6.31
C PRO A 210 20.85 -32.83 -5.31
N ARG A 211 20.26 -34.00 -5.58
CA ARG A 211 20.46 -35.21 -4.78
C ARG A 211 21.96 -35.41 -4.51
N PRO A 212 22.36 -35.85 -3.30
CA PRO A 212 23.75 -36.21 -3.03
C PRO A 212 24.23 -37.16 -4.13
N LYS A 213 25.35 -36.83 -4.77
CA LYS A 213 26.01 -37.82 -5.62
C LYS A 213 26.53 -38.89 -4.67
N ASP A 214 26.07 -40.12 -4.89
CA ASP A 214 26.48 -41.28 -4.11
C ASP A 214 28.01 -41.30 -3.99
N ALA A 215 28.48 -41.46 -2.75
CA ALA A 215 29.88 -41.52 -2.37
C ALA A 215 30.54 -42.83 -2.84
#